data_AF-A0A233SY05-F1
#
_entry.id   AF-A0A233SY05-F1
#
_cell.length_a   1.000
_cell.length_b   1.000
_cell.length_c   1.000
_cell.angle_alpha   90.00
_cell.angle_beta   90.00
_cell.angle_gamma   90.00
#
_symmetry.space_group_name_H-M   'P 1'
#
loop_
_entity.id
_entity.type
_entity.pdbx_description
1 polymer ?
#
loop_
_entity_poly.entity_id
_entity_poly.type
_entity_poly.pdbx_seq_one_letter_code
_entity_poly.pdbx_strand_id
1 'polypeptide(L)' 'MADLDEELPVPSFDGPGDYRLRLHARGRDTAIDLAPDEITEWYLIQVWSAPAQDLVVLRQTDRYGASARER' A
#
# COMPACT_ATOMS: atom_id res chain seq x y z
N MET A 1 -19.89 -9.81 3.02
CA MET A 1 -18.50 -9.57 2.61
C MET A 1 -17.71 -10.73 3.19
N ALA A 2 -17.75 -11.87 2.50
CA ALA A 2 -17.11 -13.11 2.93
C ALA A 2 -16.43 -13.69 1.67
N ASP A 3 -15.10 -13.73 1.73
CA ASP A 3 -14.18 -14.69 1.09
C ASP A 3 -12.80 -14.04 1.05
N LEU A 4 -12.10 -14.08 2.19
CA LEU A 4 -10.65 -14.10 2.20
C LEU A 4 -10.23 -15.52 2.57
N ASP A 5 -10.72 -16.51 1.80
CA ASP A 5 -10.17 -17.87 1.77
C ASP A 5 -8.86 -17.93 0.96
N GLU A 6 -8.36 -16.78 0.51
CA GLU A 6 -7.07 -16.68 -0.16
C GLU A 6 -5.96 -16.54 0.88
N GLU A 7 -5.07 -17.54 0.93
CA GLU A 7 -3.88 -17.53 1.76
C GLU A 7 -3.02 -16.31 1.38
N LEU A 8 -3.12 -15.25 2.19
CA LEU A 8 -2.37 -14.02 1.95
C LEU A 8 -0.87 -14.35 1.99
N PRO A 9 -0.06 -13.75 1.10
CA PRO A 9 1.37 -14.01 1.08
C PRO A 9 1.98 -13.64 2.43
N VAL A 10 2.79 -14.56 2.96
CA VAL A 10 3.50 -14.35 4.22
C VAL A 10 4.45 -13.15 4.05
N PRO A 11 4.26 -12.04 4.78
CA PRO A 11 5.04 -10.83 4.57
C PRO A 11 6.48 -10.93 5.08
N SER A 12 6.78 -11.94 5.93
CA SER A 12 8.12 -12.24 6.42
C SER A 12 8.26 -13.72 6.85
N PHE A 13 9.39 -14.33 6.51
CA PHE A 13 9.73 -15.70 6.90
C PHE A 13 10.33 -15.81 8.31
N ASP A 14 10.61 -14.69 8.99
CA ASP A 14 11.28 -14.66 10.31
C ASP A 14 10.34 -14.94 11.51
N GLY A 15 9.08 -15.28 11.25
CA GLY A 15 8.08 -15.60 12.28
C GLY A 15 7.42 -14.37 12.91
N PRO A 16 6.69 -14.54 14.03
CA PRO A 16 5.95 -13.45 14.68
C PRO A 16 6.87 -12.37 15.24
N GLY A 17 6.47 -11.10 15.11
CA GLY A 17 7.21 -9.96 15.65
C GLY A 17 6.78 -8.63 15.07
N ASP A 18 7.50 -7.57 15.43
CA ASP A 18 7.31 -6.24 14.86
C ASP A 18 8.01 -6.13 13.50
N TYR A 19 7.27 -5.62 12.53
CA TYR A 19 7.76 -5.35 11.18
C TYR A 19 7.44 -3.93 10.77
N ARG A 20 8.34 -3.34 9.99
CA ARG A 20 8.07 -2.10 9.28
C ARG A 20 7.76 -2.41 7.82
N LEU A 21 6.85 -1.61 7.28
CA LEU A 21 6.51 -1.62 5.87
C LEU A 21 6.91 -0.30 5.23
N ARG A 22 7.48 -0.38 4.03
CA ARG A 22 7.64 0.78 3.14
C ARG A 22 6.82 0.54 1.89
N LEU A 23 5.95 1.50 1.60
CA LEU A 23 5.06 1.47 0.45
C LEU A 23 5.49 2.55 -0.55
N HIS A 24 5.66 2.14 -1.79
CA HIS A 24 5.80 3.03 -2.93
C HIS A 24 4.63 2.80 -3.86
N ALA A 25 3.94 3.87 -4.24
CA ALA A 25 2.84 3.80 -5.19
C ALA A 25 3.12 4.71 -6.39
N ARG A 26 2.69 4.29 -7.59
CA ARG A 26 2.66 5.12 -8.79
C ARG A 26 1.38 4.87 -9.58
N GLY A 27 0.98 5.87 -10.38
CA GLY A 27 -0.20 5.76 -11.24
C GLY A 27 -1.55 5.95 -10.52
N ARG A 28 -1.52 6.38 -9.25
CA ARG A 28 -2.71 6.60 -8.41
C ARG A 28 -3.73 7.62 -8.97
N ASP A 29 -3.28 8.51 -9.85
CA ASP A 29 -4.12 9.54 -10.46
C ASP A 29 -4.60 9.16 -11.88
N THR A 30 -4.25 7.97 -12.39
CA THR A 30 -4.47 7.60 -13.80
C THR A 30 -5.90 7.11 -14.07
N ALA A 31 -6.53 6.40 -13.13
CA ALA A 31 -7.86 5.81 -13.30
C ALA A 31 -8.74 6.04 -12.07
N ILE A 32 -9.03 7.32 -11.81
CA ILE A 32 -9.76 7.76 -10.60
C ILE A 32 -11.20 7.24 -10.58
N ASP A 33 -11.80 7.01 -11.74
CA ASP A 33 -13.14 6.44 -11.91
C ASP A 33 -13.18 4.91 -11.74
N LEU A 34 -12.02 4.28 -11.48
CA LEU A 34 -11.86 2.85 -11.27
C LEU A 34 -12.30 1.98 -12.47
N ALA A 35 -12.30 2.54 -13.69
CA ALA A 35 -12.68 1.82 -14.91
C ALA A 35 -11.55 1.77 -15.98
N PRO A 36 -10.31 1.37 -15.65
CA PRO A 36 -9.26 1.27 -16.66
C PRO A 36 -9.32 -0.07 -17.42
N ASP A 37 -8.98 -0.04 -18.71
CA ASP A 37 -8.80 -1.25 -19.53
C ASP A 37 -7.49 -1.99 -19.22
N GLU A 38 -6.53 -1.31 -18.58
CA GLU A 38 -5.19 -1.82 -18.23
C GLU A 38 -4.84 -1.54 -16.75
N ILE A 39 -3.84 -2.24 -16.22
CA ILE A 39 -3.34 -1.98 -14.85
C ILE A 39 -2.58 -0.65 -14.81
N THR A 40 -3.19 0.35 -14.19
CA THR A 40 -2.65 1.71 -14.13
C THR A 40 -1.95 2.04 -12.82
N GLU A 41 -2.26 1.33 -11.73
CA GLU A 41 -1.72 1.58 -10.40
C GLU A 41 -0.78 0.46 -9.96
N TRP A 42 0.39 0.83 -9.45
CA TRP A 42 1.44 -0.12 -9.09
C TRP A 42 1.96 0.16 -7.68
N TYR A 43 2.16 -0.91 -6.92
CA TYR A 43 2.69 -0.88 -5.57
C TYR A 43 3.96 -1.70 -5.46
N LEU A 44 4.98 -1.12 -4.84
CA LEU A 44 6.11 -1.85 -4.29
C LEU A 44 6.01 -1.82 -2.77
N ILE A 45 5.92 -3.00 -2.17
CA ILE A 45 5.83 -3.20 -0.72
C ILE A 45 7.14 -3.85 -0.28
N GLN A 46 7.84 -3.21 0.65
CA GLN A 46 9.02 -3.75 1.29
C GLN A 46 8.74 -3.99 2.77
N VAL A 47 9.16 -5.13 3.28
CA VAL A 47 8.92 -5.56 4.66
C VAL A 47 10.25 -5.96 5.30
N TRP A 48 10.50 -5.53 6.53
CA TRP A 48 11.68 -5.94 7.30
C TRP A 48 11.40 -5.90 8.81
N SER A 49 12.06 -6.78 9.56
CA SER A 49 11.97 -6.83 11.02
C SER A 49 12.53 -5.55 11.63
N ALA A 50 11.71 -4.84 12.41
CA ALA A 50 12.08 -3.62 13.11
C ALA A 50 10.97 -3.23 14.11
N PRO A 51 11.30 -2.59 15.25
CA PRO A 51 10.30 -2.11 16.20
C PRO A 51 9.28 -1.18 15.54
N ALA A 52 8.05 -1.17 16.02
CA ALA A 52 7.01 -0.26 15.54
C ALA A 52 7.48 1.22 15.54
N GLN A 53 7.00 1.98 14.57
CA GLN A 53 7.24 3.41 14.43
C GLN A 53 5.98 4.07 13.93
N ASP A 54 5.76 5.33 14.32
CA ASP A 54 4.72 6.16 13.72
C ASP A 54 4.86 6.22 12.19
N LEU A 55 3.72 6.37 11.51
CA LEU A 55 3.68 6.52 10.07
C LEU A 55 4.48 7.75 9.64
N VAL A 56 5.42 7.55 8.70
CA VAL A 56 6.18 8.64 8.09
C VAL A 56 5.86 8.72 6.61
N VAL A 57 5.36 9.87 6.18
CA VAL A 57 5.14 10.17 4.76
C VAL A 57 6.43 10.74 4.17
N LEU A 58 7.12 9.94 3.35
CA LEU A 58 8.36 10.36 2.69
C LEU A 58 8.11 11.25 1.46
N ARG A 59 7.05 10.97 0.70
CA ARG A 59 6.67 11.69 -0.51
C ARG A 59 5.21 11.46 -0.84
N GLN A 60 4.51 12.52 -1.25
CA GLN A 60 3.17 12.48 -1.82
C GLN A 60 3.17 13.26 -3.13
N THR A 61 2.63 12.66 -4.18
CA THR A 61 2.55 13.28 -5.51
C THR A 61 1.20 13.04 -6.19
N ASP A 62 0.38 12.16 -5.64
CA ASP A 62 -0.99 11.92 -6.08
C ASP A 62 -1.90 13.07 -5.63
N ARG A 63 -2.70 13.60 -6.56
CA ARG A 63 -3.66 14.66 -6.31
C ARG A 63 -4.97 14.09 -5.78
N TYR A 64 -5.38 12.93 -6.28
CA TYR A 64 -6.64 12.33 -5.84
C TYR A 64 -6.57 11.95 -4.36
N GLY A 65 -5.54 11.22 -3.94
CA GLY A 65 -5.37 10.85 -2.54
C GLY A 65 -5.07 12.05 -1.63
N ALA A 66 -4.55 13.16 -2.17
CA ALA A 66 -4.52 14.44 -1.44
C ALA A 66 -5.92 14.95 -1.12
N SER A 67 -6.79 15.01 -2.12
CA SER A 67 -8.18 15.47 -1.93
C SER A 67 -9.00 14.57 -1.00
N ALA A 68 -8.68 13.26 -0.92
CA ALA A 68 -9.35 12.32 -0.03
C ALA A 68 -8.95 12.49 1.45
N ARG A 69 -7.74 13.01 1.72
CA ARG A 69 -7.23 13.23 3.09
C ARG A 69 -7.73 14.53 3.73
N GLU A 70 -8.23 15.45 2.92
CA GLU A 70 -8.78 16.74 3.38
C GLU A 70 -10.27 16.67 3.78
N ARG A 71 -10.91 15.52 3.52
CA ARG A 71 -12.30 15.23 3.89
C ARG A 71 -12.38 14.49 5.22
#